data_AF-A0A0W1QL25-F1
#
_entry.id   AF-A0A0W1QL25-F1
#
_cell.length_a   1.000
_cell.length_b   1.000
_cell.length_c   1.000
_cell.angle_alpha   90.00
_cell.angle_beta   90.00
_cell.angle_gamma   90.00
#
_symmetry.space_group_name_H-M   'P 1'
#
loop_
_entity.id
_entity.type
_entity.pdbx_description
1 polymer ?
#
loop_
_entity_poly.entity_id
_entity_poly.type
_entity_poly.pdbx_seq_one_letter_code
_entity_poly.pdbx_strand_id
1 'polypeptide(L)'
;MADLPVLHRDLLGALDDLEALTPRPACDEAAVTALRYRLTRLSGPRRKAVQVLCESVDAEDAAVQALAAIAPVNRAASSAHIVNWTLRRIVADWAGYCAASAVIRSAMRRQIEAEAAALDPYLDDGVLKDTARRGG
;
A
#
# COMPACT_ATOMS: atom_id res chain seq x y z
N MET A 1 14.61 1.18 10.38
CA MET A 1 13.19 1.10 10.01
C MET A 1 13.08 1.55 8.57
N ALA A 2 12.30 0.88 7.72
CA ALA A 2 12.16 1.33 6.33
C ALA A 2 11.40 2.66 6.31
N ASP A 3 11.90 3.61 5.54
CA ASP A 3 11.40 4.98 5.47
C ASP A 3 10.05 5.01 4.72
N LEU A 4 9.00 5.56 5.35
CA LEU A 4 7.64 5.48 4.82
C LEU A 4 7.50 6.17 3.44
N PRO A 5 8.05 7.37 3.21
CA PRO A 5 8.04 8.01 1.89
C PRO A 5 8.76 7.18 0.82
N VAL A 6 9.87 6.50 1.17
CA VAL A 6 10.56 5.57 0.26
C VAL A 6 9.64 4.40 -0.11
N LEU A 7 8.97 3.80 0.87
CA LEU A 7 8.03 2.71 0.66
C LEU A 7 6.82 3.14 -0.18
N HIS A 8 6.29 4.36 0.05
CA HIS A 8 5.21 4.94 -0.75
C HIS A 8 5.65 5.13 -2.20
N ARG A 9 6.80 5.76 -2.44
CA ARG A 9 7.36 5.95 -3.79
C ARG A 9 7.54 4.62 -4.52
N ASP A 10 8.14 3.63 -3.87
CA ASP A 10 8.40 2.33 -4.49
C ASP A 10 7.10 1.58 -4.81
N LEU A 11 6.08 1.73 -3.95
CA LEU A 11 4.75 1.15 -4.17
C LEU A 11 4.02 1.86 -5.31
N LEU A 12 4.08 3.19 -5.38
CA LEU A 12 3.53 3.97 -6.50
C LEU A 12 4.17 3.57 -7.82
N GLY A 13 5.50 3.43 -7.89
CA GLY A 13 6.17 2.95 -9.10
C GLY A 13 5.72 1.55 -9.52
N ALA A 14 5.54 0.63 -8.57
CA ALA A 14 5.00 -0.70 -8.88
C ALA A 14 3.53 -0.68 -9.34
N LEU A 15 2.73 0.29 -8.89
CA LEU A 15 1.36 0.50 -9.38
C LEU A 15 1.36 1.06 -10.80
N ASP A 16 2.27 1.98 -11.11
CA ASP A 16 2.47 2.53 -12.46
C ASP A 16 2.90 1.43 -13.44
N ASP A 17 3.84 0.57 -13.03
CA ASP A 17 4.28 -0.58 -13.84
C ASP A 17 3.11 -1.52 -14.16
N LEU A 18 2.25 -1.80 -13.17
CA LEU A 18 1.07 -2.63 -13.37
C LEU A 18 0.03 -1.95 -14.26
N GLU A 19 -0.15 -0.64 -14.11
CA GLU A 19 -1.02 0.16 -14.95
C GLU A 19 -0.55 0.15 -16.41
N ALA A 20 0.74 0.29 -16.68
CA ALA A 20 1.33 0.18 -18.01
C ALA A 20 1.20 -1.23 -18.64
N LEU A 21 1.08 -2.27 -17.81
CA LEU A 21 0.89 -3.64 -18.28
C LEU A 21 -0.55 -3.94 -18.71
N THR A 22 -1.54 -3.34 -18.04
CA THR A 22 -2.98 -3.67 -18.25
C THR A 22 -3.60 -3.33 -19.62
N PRO A 23 -3.07 -2.39 -20.44
CA PRO A 23 -3.53 -2.15 -21.81
C PRO A 23 -3.15 -3.24 -22.82
N ARG A 24 -2.26 -4.18 -22.46
CA ARG A 24 -1.83 -5.23 -23.39
C ARG A 24 -3.00 -6.15 -23.75
N PRO A 25 -3.07 -6.66 -24.99
CA PRO A 25 -4.18 -7.49 -25.46
C PRO A 25 -4.27 -8.85 -24.76
N ALA A 26 -3.17 -9.33 -24.18
CA ALA A 26 -3.10 -10.60 -23.47
C ALA A 26 -2.22 -10.49 -22.21
N CYS A 27 -2.44 -11.42 -21.28
CA CYS A 27 -1.67 -11.56 -20.06
C CYS A 27 -0.23 -11.99 -20.38
N ASP A 28 0.74 -11.17 -19.96
CA ASP A 28 2.14 -11.58 -19.83
C ASP A 28 2.32 -12.18 -18.43
N GLU A 29 2.20 -13.51 -18.32
CA GLU A 29 2.16 -14.22 -17.04
C GLU A 29 3.38 -13.95 -16.16
N ALA A 30 4.57 -13.87 -16.78
CA ALA A 30 5.80 -13.60 -16.08
C ALA A 30 5.82 -12.18 -15.51
N ALA A 31 5.47 -11.18 -16.33
CA ALA A 31 5.40 -9.79 -15.88
C ALA A 31 4.33 -9.58 -14.80
N VAL A 32 3.13 -10.14 -14.99
CA VAL A 32 2.04 -10.05 -13.99
C VAL A 32 2.45 -10.68 -12.68
N THR A 33 3.04 -11.88 -12.72
CA THR A 33 3.48 -12.59 -11.50
C THR A 33 4.55 -11.78 -10.75
N ALA A 34 5.55 -11.27 -11.47
CA ALA A 34 6.61 -10.47 -10.88
C ALA A 34 6.09 -9.19 -10.23
N LEU A 35 5.19 -8.46 -10.91
CA LEU A 35 4.61 -7.22 -10.38
C LEU A 35 3.71 -7.46 -9.17
N ARG A 36 2.85 -8.48 -9.22
CA ARG A 36 1.99 -8.83 -8.09
C ARG A 36 2.81 -9.24 -6.86
N TYR A 37 3.89 -9.99 -7.07
CA TYR A 37 4.82 -10.32 -6.00
C TYR A 37 5.51 -9.08 -5.42
N ARG A 38 5.99 -8.17 -6.27
CA ARG A 38 6.60 -6.90 -5.84
C ARG A 38 5.64 -6.06 -5.01
N LEU A 39 4.39 -5.88 -5.46
CA LEU A 39 3.35 -5.16 -4.72
C LEU A 39 3.08 -5.78 -3.35
N THR A 40 3.01 -7.12 -3.27
CA THR A 40 2.81 -7.84 -2.01
C THR A 40 3.98 -7.61 -1.06
N ARG A 41 5.23 -7.68 -1.57
CA ARG A 41 6.44 -7.47 -0.79
C ARG A 41 6.58 -6.04 -0.27
N LEU A 42 6.17 -5.03 -1.02
CA LEU A 42 6.21 -3.63 -0.60
C LEU A 42 5.09 -3.31 0.41
N SER A 43 3.92 -3.94 0.26
CA SER A 43 2.75 -3.71 1.13
C SER A 43 2.96 -4.19 2.57
N GLY A 44 3.82 -5.17 2.82
CA GLY A 44 4.12 -5.66 4.17
C GLY A 44 4.86 -4.62 5.03
N PRO A 45 6.09 -4.23 4.66
CA PRO A 45 6.86 -3.21 5.37
C PRO A 45 6.14 -1.88 5.49
N ARG A 46 5.44 -1.45 4.44
CA ARG A 46 4.60 -0.24 4.44
C ARG A 46 3.52 -0.29 5.52
N ARG A 47 2.76 -1.38 5.61
CA ARG A 47 1.74 -1.53 6.67
C ARG A 47 2.35 -1.51 8.07
N LYS A 48 3.50 -2.15 8.25
CA LYS A 48 4.22 -2.14 9.53
C LYS A 48 4.69 -0.73 9.90
N ALA A 49 5.25 0.02 8.95
CA ALA A 49 5.69 1.39 9.18
C ALA A 49 4.52 2.30 9.57
N VAL A 50 3.41 2.26 8.82
CA VAL A 50 2.19 3.02 9.13
C VAL A 50 1.66 2.66 10.52
N GLN A 51 1.60 1.38 10.87
CA GLN A 51 1.15 0.94 12.19
C GLN A 51 2.02 1.54 13.31
N VAL A 52 3.34 1.39 13.21
CA VAL A 52 4.27 1.93 14.23
C VAL A 52 4.14 3.44 14.35
N LEU A 53 3.97 4.14 13.23
CA LEU A 53 3.79 5.59 13.24
C LEU A 53 2.47 5.99 13.91
N CYS A 54 1.36 5.34 13.56
CA CYS A 54 0.07 5.60 14.20
C CYS A 54 0.11 5.33 15.72
N GLU A 55 0.86 4.31 16.16
CA GLU A 55 1.04 3.99 17.58
C GLU A 55 1.94 4.98 18.32
N SER A 56 2.77 5.74 17.59
CA SER A 56 3.73 6.71 18.14
C SER A 56 3.24 8.16 18.14
N VAL A 57 2.14 8.44 17.44
CA VAL A 57 1.50 9.76 17.37
C VAL A 57 0.43 9.87 18.45
N ASP A 58 0.12 11.09 18.87
CA ASP A 58 -0.97 11.36 19.81
C ASP A 58 -2.28 10.71 19.33
N ALA A 59 -2.90 9.94 20.22
CA ALA A 59 -4.12 9.19 19.93
C ALA A 59 -5.32 10.10 19.62
N GLU A 60 -5.25 11.40 19.92
CA GLU A 60 -6.32 12.36 19.64
C GLU A 60 -6.29 12.96 18.22
N ASP A 61 -5.25 12.69 17.41
CA ASP A 61 -5.22 13.17 16.03
C ASP A 61 -6.28 12.47 15.16
N ALA A 62 -7.27 13.25 14.69
CA ALA A 62 -8.40 12.74 13.94
C ALA A 62 -8.00 12.11 12.59
N ALA A 63 -6.93 12.59 11.94
CA ALA A 63 -6.46 12.03 10.68
C ALA A 63 -5.80 10.67 10.91
N VAL A 64 -5.01 10.53 11.97
CA VAL A 64 -4.40 9.25 12.38
C VAL A 64 -5.47 8.24 12.80
N GLN A 65 -6.48 8.67 13.56
CA GLN A 65 -7.62 7.80 13.91
C GLN A 65 -8.38 7.31 12.67
N ALA A 66 -8.64 8.19 11.70
CA ALA A 66 -9.31 7.81 10.45
C ALA A 66 -8.48 6.77 9.65
N LEU A 67 -7.15 6.92 9.61
CA LEU A 67 -6.26 5.94 9.00
C LEU A 67 -6.31 4.58 9.71
N ALA A 68 -6.25 4.59 11.04
CA ALA A 68 -6.34 3.36 11.84
C ALA A 68 -7.66 2.63 11.60
N ALA A 69 -8.77 3.37 11.49
CA ALA A 69 -10.10 2.83 11.26
C ALA A 69 -10.26 2.17 9.87
N ILE A 70 -9.64 2.74 8.82
CA ILE A 70 -9.80 2.22 7.45
C ILE A 70 -8.80 1.11 7.09
N ALA A 71 -7.69 0.99 7.83
CA ALA A 71 -6.65 0.00 7.56
C ALA A 71 -7.14 -1.47 7.52
N PRO A 72 -8.01 -1.95 8.42
CA PRO A 72 -8.57 -3.31 8.33
C PRO A 72 -9.37 -3.57 7.05
N VAL A 73 -10.19 -2.59 6.63
CA VAL A 73 -11.03 -2.69 5.43
C VAL A 73 -10.15 -2.82 4.18
N ASN A 74 -9.13 -1.97 4.05
CA ASN A 74 -8.21 -2.02 2.91
C ASN A 74 -7.37 -3.30 2.88
N ARG A 75 -7.01 -3.84 4.05
CA ARG A 75 -6.34 -5.14 4.16
C ARG A 75 -7.25 -6.27 3.67
N ALA A 76 -8.52 -6.27 4.06
CA ALA A 76 -9.50 -7.25 3.63
C ALA A 76 -9.72 -7.20 2.11
N ALA A 77 -9.89 -6.00 1.54
CA ALA A 77 -10.06 -5.80 0.10
C ALA A 77 -8.85 -6.31 -0.71
N SER A 78 -7.63 -5.97 -0.29
CA SER A 78 -6.40 -6.46 -0.94
C SER A 78 -6.28 -7.99 -0.86
N SER A 79 -6.59 -8.57 0.30
CA SER A 79 -6.52 -10.02 0.50
C SER A 79 -7.54 -10.75 -0.37
N ALA A 80 -8.79 -10.25 -0.41
CA ALA A 80 -9.84 -10.80 -1.26
C ALA A 80 -9.45 -10.72 -2.75
N HIS A 81 -8.85 -9.61 -3.19
CA HIS A 81 -8.38 -9.48 -4.57
C HIS A 81 -7.31 -10.54 -4.90
N ILE A 82 -6.32 -10.73 -4.03
CA ILE A 82 -5.24 -11.71 -4.24
C ILE A 82 -5.80 -13.14 -4.33
N VAL A 83 -6.70 -13.50 -3.42
CA VAL A 83 -7.33 -14.83 -3.39
C VAL A 83 -8.23 -15.05 -4.60
N ASN A 84 -9.02 -14.04 -4.98
CA ASN A 84 -9.98 -14.13 -6.08
C ASN A 84 -9.30 -14.23 -7.45
N TRP A 85 -8.19 -13.50 -7.65
CA TRP A 85 -7.45 -13.42 -8.90
C TRP A 85 -6.19 -14.30 -8.87
N THR A 86 -6.37 -15.61 -8.94
CA THR A 86 -5.25 -16.54 -9.17
C THR A 86 -4.65 -16.35 -10.56
N LEU A 87 -3.40 -16.74 -10.79
CA LEU A 87 -2.77 -16.63 -12.13
C LEU A 87 -3.62 -17.30 -13.21
N ARG A 88 -4.14 -18.51 -12.92
CA ARG A 88 -5.06 -19.23 -13.81
C ARG A 88 -6.28 -18.39 -14.20
N ARG A 89 -6.90 -17.70 -13.23
CA ARG A 89 -8.06 -16.85 -13.51
C ARG A 89 -7.69 -15.61 -14.29
N ILE A 90 -6.54 -15.00 -13.99
CA ILE A 90 -6.06 -13.83 -14.71
C ILE A 90 -5.83 -14.16 -16.19
N VAL A 91 -5.23 -15.32 -16.49
CA VAL A 91 -5.02 -15.77 -17.87
C VAL A 91 -6.35 -16.04 -18.57
N ALA A 92 -7.31 -16.66 -17.87
CA ALA A 92 -8.63 -16.97 -18.42
C ALA A 92 -9.52 -15.73 -18.62
N ASP A 93 -9.33 -14.68 -17.81
CA ASP A 93 -10.12 -13.45 -17.82
C ASP A 93 -9.21 -12.23 -17.59
N TRP A 94 -8.40 -11.93 -18.61
CA TRP A 94 -7.45 -10.82 -18.55
C TRP A 94 -8.16 -9.46 -18.43
N ALA A 95 -9.21 -9.25 -19.22
CA ALA A 95 -9.97 -8.00 -19.21
C ALA A 95 -10.64 -7.75 -17.84
N GLY A 96 -11.24 -8.79 -17.24
CA GLY A 96 -11.82 -8.71 -15.90
C GLY A 96 -10.75 -8.43 -14.84
N TYR A 97 -9.56 -9.03 -14.96
CA TYR A 97 -8.46 -8.71 -14.07
C TYR A 97 -8.01 -7.26 -14.23
N CYS A 98 -7.89 -6.74 -15.45
CA CYS A 98 -7.51 -5.35 -15.69
C CYS A 98 -8.50 -4.37 -15.03
N ALA A 99 -9.81 -4.61 -15.20
CA ALA A 99 -10.85 -3.81 -14.57
C ALA A 99 -10.78 -3.88 -13.02
N ALA A 100 -10.68 -5.08 -12.46
CA ALA A 100 -10.58 -5.26 -11.01
C ALA A 100 -9.27 -4.67 -10.44
N SER A 101 -8.16 -4.78 -11.19
CA SER A 101 -6.87 -4.23 -10.81
C SER A 101 -6.92 -2.71 -10.78
N ALA A 102 -7.56 -2.05 -11.75
CA ALA A 102 -7.72 -0.60 -11.76
C ALA A 102 -8.40 -0.07 -10.48
N VAL A 103 -9.44 -0.77 -9.99
CA VAL A 103 -10.11 -0.42 -8.73
C VAL A 103 -9.15 -0.50 -7.54
N ILE A 104 -8.40 -1.61 -7.43
CA ILE A 104 -7.43 -1.79 -6.33
C ILE A 104 -6.28 -0.78 -6.42
N ARG A 105 -5.73 -0.53 -7.61
CA ARG A 105 -4.67 0.47 -7.80
C ARG A 105 -5.15 1.85 -7.34
N SER A 106 -6.34 2.26 -7.76
CA SER A 106 -6.96 3.53 -7.36
C SER A 106 -7.15 3.63 -5.84
N ALA A 107 -7.61 2.56 -5.20
CA ALA A 107 -7.75 2.51 -3.73
C ALA A 107 -6.40 2.60 -3.01
N MET A 108 -5.37 1.90 -3.50
CA MET A 108 -4.02 1.95 -2.91
C MET A 108 -3.40 3.34 -3.05
N ARG A 109 -3.56 4.01 -4.19
CA ARG A 109 -3.07 5.39 -4.38
C ARG A 109 -3.72 6.37 -3.38
N ARG A 110 -5.05 6.34 -3.23
CA ARG A 110 -5.75 7.16 -2.23
C ARG A 110 -5.30 6.87 -0.80
N GLN A 111 -5.04 5.60 -0.49
CA GLN A 111 -4.55 5.24 0.84
C GLN A 111 -3.12 5.76 1.08
N ILE A 112 -2.24 5.73 0.08
CA ILE A 112 -0.90 6.32 0.18
C ILE A 112 -0.99 7.84 0.40
N GLU A 113 -1.86 8.52 -0.35
CA GLU A 113 -2.10 9.96 -0.21
C GLU A 113 -2.62 10.31 1.20
N ALA A 114 -3.61 9.57 1.71
CA ALA A 114 -4.12 9.77 3.06
C ALA A 114 -3.06 9.53 4.14
N GLU A 115 -2.18 8.55 3.94
CA GLU A 115 -1.07 8.28 4.86
C GLU A 115 -0.03 9.38 4.85
N ALA A 116 0.38 9.85 3.67
CA ALA A 116 1.31 10.96 3.54
C ALA A 116 0.74 12.21 4.24
N ALA A 117 -0.51 12.57 3.94
CA ALA A 117 -1.17 13.73 4.52
C ALA A 117 -1.25 13.70 6.06
N ALA A 118 -1.46 12.52 6.66
CA ALA A 118 -1.58 12.40 8.11
C ALA A 118 -0.24 12.15 8.82
N LEU A 119 0.72 11.45 8.18
CA LEU A 119 1.92 10.96 8.86
C LEU A 119 3.19 11.75 8.52
N ASP A 120 3.28 12.36 7.33
CA ASP A 120 4.47 13.14 6.94
C ASP A 120 4.80 14.28 7.91
N PRO A 121 3.83 15.01 8.50
CA PRO A 121 4.14 16.03 9.52
C PRO A 121 4.97 15.50 10.70
N TYR A 122 4.81 14.21 11.05
CA TYR A 122 5.53 13.59 12.16
C TYR A 122 6.88 12.96 11.75
N LEU A 123 7.16 12.91 10.45
CA LEU A 123 8.43 12.41 9.90
C LEU A 123 9.48 13.52 9.80
N ASP A 124 9.06 14.73 9.45
CA ASP A 124 9.94 15.90 9.30
C ASP A 124 10.31 16.56 10.65
N ASP A 125 9.42 16.52 11.64
CA ASP A 125 9.61 17.23 12.91
C ASP A 125 10.57 16.56 13.91
N GLY A 126 11.23 15.45 13.57
CA GLY A 126 12.19 14.80 14.47
C GLY A 126 11.58 14.29 15.79
N VAL A 127 10.25 14.29 15.95
CA VAL A 127 9.51 13.83 17.14
C VAL A 127 9.81 12.37 17.46
N LEU A 128 10.13 11.55 16.45
CA LEU A 128 10.54 10.16 16.62
C LEU A 128 11.99 9.97 17.10
N LYS A 129 12.80 11.03 17.18
CA LYS A 129 14.16 10.96 17.76
C LYS A 129 14.20 11.17 19.27
N ASP A 130 13.13 11.70 19.90
CA ASP A 130 13.16 12.07 21.33
C ASP A 130 12.44 11.08 22.26
N THR A 131 11.50 10.28 21.75
CA THR A 131 10.79 9.25 22.56
C THR A 131 11.68 8.07 22.94
N ALA A 132 12.77 7.82 22.23
CA ALA A 132 13.78 6.82 22.60
C ALA A 132 14.76 7.29 23.69
N ARG A 133 14.69 8.56 24.14
CA ARG A 133 15.64 9.15 25.11
C ARG A 133 15.06 9.41 26.51
N ARG A 134 13.73 9.29 26.70
CA ARG A 134 13.05 9.56 27.99
C ARG A 134 12.56 8.30 28.70
N GLY A 135 13.31 7.21 28.61
CA GLY A 135 13.06 5.97 29.35
C GLY A 135 14.31 5.46 30.08
N GLY A 136 15.11 6.38 30.64
CA GLY A 136 16.26 6.09 31.50
C GLY A 136 15.93 6.32 32.96
#